data_AF-A0A2W6AGH5-F1
#
_entry.id   AF-A0A2W6AGH5-F1
#
_cell.length_a   1.000
_cell.length_b   1.000
_cell.length_c   1.000
_cell.angle_alpha   90.00
_cell.angle_beta   90.00
_cell.angle_gamma   90.00
#
_symmetry.space_group_name_H-M   'P 1'
#
loop_
_entity.id
_entity.type
_entity.pdbx_description
1 polymer ?
#
loop_
_entity_poly.entity_id
_entity_poly.type
_entity_poly.pdbx_seq_one_letter_code
_entity_poly.pdbx_strand_id
1 'polypeptide(L)'
;MVGSKEDQLAAAGFTLQPANTPARLAALKSLPPHKFVQRVKGNSVVYIYGDPTICKCVYFGNQQAYGTYRAMVFQQQIANEQQMTAMMQQNAAFDFGPWGPGFGY
;
A
#
# COMPACT_ATOMS: atom_id res chain seq x y z
N MET A 1 2.71 1.78 15.14
CA MET A 1 2.79 2.77 14.05
C MET A 1 1.86 2.30 12.95
N VAL A 2 0.58 2.64 13.08
CA VAL A 2 -0.39 2.46 11.99
C VAL A 2 -0.30 3.77 11.22
N GLY A 3 0.49 3.80 10.14
CA GLY A 3 0.88 5.05 9.49
C GLY A 3 1.03 4.89 8.00
N SER A 4 1.99 4.10 7.51
CA SER A 4 2.36 4.16 6.09
C SER A 4 1.21 3.93 5.09
N LYS A 5 0.34 2.95 5.30
CA LYS A 5 -0.76 2.66 4.36
C LYS A 5 -1.98 3.53 4.57
N GLU A 6 -2.36 3.77 5.82
CA GLU A 6 -3.52 4.60 6.16
C GLU A 6 -3.27 6.06 5.76
N ASP A 7 -2.05 6.57 5.99
CA ASP A 7 -1.60 7.89 5.57
C ASP A 7 -1.58 8.00 4.04
N GLN A 8 -1.10 6.98 3.34
CA GLN A 8 -1.14 6.94 1.87
C GLN A 8 -2.58 6.93 1.32
N LEU A 9 -3.48 6.18 1.95
CA LEU A 9 -4.89 6.16 1.58
C LEU A 9 -5.52 7.53 1.81
N ALA A 10 -5.29 8.14 2.97
CA ALA A 10 -5.78 9.48 3.28
C ALA A 10 -5.21 10.54 2.31
N ALA A 11 -3.91 10.53 2.04
CA ALA A 11 -3.25 11.41 1.09
C ALA A 11 -3.73 11.20 -0.36
N ALA A 12 -4.12 9.98 -0.71
CA ALA A 12 -4.72 9.65 -2.00
C ALA A 12 -6.15 10.21 -2.14
N GLY A 13 -6.77 10.65 -1.05
CA GLY A 13 -8.15 11.12 -1.02
C GLY A 13 -9.17 10.03 -0.69
N PHE A 14 -8.75 8.90 -0.11
CA PHE A 14 -9.70 7.95 0.45
C PHE A 14 -10.30 8.49 1.75
N THR A 15 -11.60 8.30 1.92
CA THR A 15 -12.32 8.63 3.15
C THR A 15 -12.41 7.40 4.04
N LEU A 16 -11.92 7.51 5.27
CA LEU A 16 -12.09 6.50 6.30
C LEU A 16 -13.52 6.49 6.80
N GLN A 17 -14.12 5.29 6.88
CA GLN A 17 -15.41 5.07 7.50
C GLN A 17 -15.32 3.92 8.51
N PRO A 18 -15.58 4.17 9.80
CA PRO A 18 -15.53 3.13 10.82
C PRO A 18 -16.68 2.14 10.67
N ALA A 19 -16.38 0.85 10.87
CA ALA A 19 -17.41 -0.20 10.97
C ALA A 19 -18.00 -0.24 12.39
N ASN A 20 -18.62 0.87 12.80
CA ASN A 20 -19.16 1.06 14.15
C ASN A 20 -20.58 0.51 14.36
N THR A 21 -21.21 -0.04 13.32
CA THR A 21 -22.53 -0.67 13.41
C THR A 21 -22.47 -2.16 13.06
N PRO A 22 -23.36 -3.01 13.60
CA PRO A 22 -23.39 -4.44 13.27
C PRO A 22 -23.50 -4.69 11.76
N ALA A 23 -24.30 -3.89 11.06
CA ALA A 23 -24.44 -3.96 9.60
C ALA A 23 -23.13 -3.62 8.87
N ARG A 24 -22.40 -2.58 9.29
CA ARG A 24 -21.10 -2.22 8.72
C ARG A 24 -20.03 -3.26 9.03
N LEU A 25 -20.06 -3.87 10.22
CA LEU A 25 -19.18 -4.99 10.58
C LEU A 25 -19.43 -6.22 9.72
N ALA A 26 -20.68 -6.58 9.48
CA ALA A 26 -21.04 -7.67 8.58
C ALA A 26 -20.55 -7.40 7.15
N ALA A 27 -20.71 -6.17 6.65
CA ALA A 27 -20.19 -5.75 5.35
C ALA A 27 -18.65 -5.76 5.30
N LEU A 28 -17.96 -5.34 6.37
CA LEU A 28 -16.50 -5.42 6.45
C LEU A 28 -16.01 -6.88 6.42
N LYS A 29 -16.70 -7.78 7.12
CA LYS A 29 -16.38 -9.22 7.12
C LYS A 29 -16.56 -9.91 5.77
N SER A 30 -17.41 -9.37 4.88
CA SER A 30 -17.59 -9.92 3.54
C SER A 30 -16.55 -9.42 2.52
N LEU A 31 -15.75 -8.42 2.89
CA LEU A 31 -14.66 -7.92 2.06
C LEU A 31 -13.39 -8.78 2.30
N PRO A 32 -12.60 -9.04 1.25
CA PRO A 32 -11.29 -9.65 1.41
C PRO A 32 -10.38 -8.73 2.25
N PRO A 33 -9.70 -9.26 3.27
CA PRO A 33 -8.82 -8.46 4.13
C PRO A 33 -7.67 -7.89 3.32
N HIS A 34 -7.36 -6.61 3.54
CA HIS A 34 -6.18 -5.91 3.00
C HIS A 34 -6.11 -5.86 1.47
N LYS A 35 -7.27 -5.97 0.80
CA LYS A 35 -7.38 -5.86 -0.65
C LYS A 35 -8.35 -4.76 -1.05
N PHE A 36 -8.10 -4.17 -2.22
CA PHE A 36 -9.06 -3.28 -2.85
C PHE A 36 -10.16 -4.07 -3.54
N VAL A 37 -11.40 -3.65 -3.33
CA VAL A 37 -12.57 -4.12 -4.05
C VAL A 37 -13.09 -2.98 -4.88
N GLN A 38 -13.26 -3.23 -6.18
CA GLN A 38 -13.91 -2.31 -7.08
C GLN A 38 -15.42 -2.59 -7.09
N ARG A 39 -16.23 -1.56 -6.87
CA ARG A 39 -17.68 -1.61 -7.00
C ARG A 39 -18.15 -0.54 -7.98
N VAL A 40 -19.07 -0.91 -8.86
CA VAL A 40 -19.71 0.02 -9.78
C VAL A 40 -21.04 0.44 -9.18
N LYS A 41 -21.27 1.75 -9.04
CA LYS A 41 -22.53 2.33 -8.57
C LYS A 41 -23.04 3.28 -9.65
N GLY A 42 -23.95 2.79 -10.49
CA GLY A 42 -24.39 3.51 -11.70
C GLY A 42 -23.22 3.69 -12.67
N ASN A 43 -22.92 4.95 -13.03
CA ASN A 43 -21.79 5.30 -13.90
C ASN A 43 -20.49 5.57 -13.13
N SER A 44 -20.48 5.45 -11.80
CA SER A 44 -19.31 5.76 -10.97
C SER A 44 -18.66 4.51 -10.41
N VAL A 45 -17.33 4.45 -10.46
CA VAL A 45 -16.53 3.39 -9.83
C VAL A 45 -16.06 3.84 -8.45
N VAL A 46 -16.28 2.99 -7.45
CA VAL A 46 -15.85 3.17 -6.07
C VAL A 46 -14.87 2.06 -5.71
N TYR A 47 -13.72 2.45 -5.18
CA TYR A 47 -12.70 1.58 -4.63
C TYR A 47 -12.86 1.50 -3.12
N ILE A 48 -12.91 0.28 -2.61
CA ILE A 48 -13.16 -0.03 -1.21
C ILE A 48 -11.96 -0.81 -0.68
N TYR A 49 -11.36 -0.35 0.41
CA TYR A 49 -10.29 -1.07 1.10
C TYR A 49 -10.70 -1.32 2.55
N GLY A 50 -10.78 -2.59 2.96
CA GLY A 50 -11.15 -2.98 4.31
C GLY A 50 -9.95 -3.43 5.12
N ASP A 51 -9.81 -2.92 6.35
CA ASP A 51 -8.91 -3.47 7.36
C ASP A 51 -9.71 -4.03 8.53
N PRO A 52 -9.98 -5.35 8.55
CA PRO A 52 -10.68 -6.01 9.65
C PRO A 52 -9.78 -6.29 10.86
N THR A 53 -8.47 -6.09 10.75
CA THR A 53 -7.49 -6.49 11.76
C THR A 53 -7.05 -5.36 12.68
N ILE A 54 -6.80 -4.16 12.14
CA ILE A 54 -6.23 -3.05 12.92
C ILE A 54 -7.33 -2.07 13.35
N CYS A 55 -7.89 -1.32 12.39
CA CYS A 55 -8.84 -0.25 12.70
C CYS A 55 -10.32 -0.70 12.70
N LYS A 56 -10.63 -1.89 12.15
CA LYS A 56 -12.02 -2.32 11.82
C LYS A 56 -12.75 -1.23 11.02
N CYS A 57 -12.07 -0.72 10.00
CA CYS A 57 -12.53 0.41 9.20
C CYS A 57 -12.46 0.09 7.72
N VAL A 58 -13.21 0.87 6.94
CA VAL A 58 -13.28 0.77 5.48
C VAL A 58 -12.92 2.12 4.89
N TYR A 59 -12.04 2.12 3.90
CA TYR A 59 -11.66 3.30 3.14
C TYR A 59 -12.38 3.29 1.79
N PHE A 60 -13.00 4.41 1.44
CA PHE A 60 -13.71 4.60 0.18
C PHE A 60 -13.01 5.67 -0.66
N GLY A 61 -12.75 5.35 -1.92
CA GLY A 61 -12.14 6.28 -2.89
C GLY A 61 -12.79 6.13 -4.26
N ASN A 62 -12.66 7.16 -5.08
CA ASN A 62 -13.06 7.10 -6.49
C ASN A 62 -11.88 6.64 -7.37
N GLN A 63 -12.08 6.62 -8.69
CA GLN A 63 -11.03 6.26 -9.65
C GLN A 63 -9.77 7.13 -9.51
N GLN A 64 -9.94 8.42 -9.29
CA GLN A 64 -8.83 9.35 -9.13
C GLN A 64 -8.02 9.02 -7.88
N ALA A 65 -8.68 8.81 -6.73
CA ALA A 65 -8.02 8.45 -5.49
C ALA A 65 -7.22 7.14 -5.63
N TYR A 66 -7.80 6.14 -6.29
CA TYR A 66 -7.09 4.89 -6.56
C TYR A 66 -5.85 5.10 -7.47
N GLY A 67 -5.96 5.96 -8.48
CA GLY A 67 -4.84 6.35 -9.34
C GLY A 67 -3.71 7.01 -8.54
N THR A 68 -4.04 7.99 -7.71
CA THR A 68 -3.07 8.67 -6.84
C THR A 68 -2.38 7.69 -5.88
N TYR A 69 -3.15 6.79 -5.26
CA TYR A 69 -2.60 5.75 -4.39
C TYR A 69 -1.58 4.86 -5.12
N ARG A 70 -1.91 4.39 -6.33
CA ARG A 70 -0.98 3.58 -7.12
C ARG A 70 0.29 4.32 -7.48
N ALA A 71 0.19 5.60 -7.84
CA ALA A 71 1.35 6.43 -8.13
C ALA A 71 2.26 6.59 -6.91
N MET A 72 1.69 6.81 -5.72
CA MET A 72 2.45 6.92 -4.47
C MET A 72 3.17 5.61 -4.11
N VAL A 73 2.48 4.47 -4.21
CA VAL A 73 3.11 3.17 -3.95
C VAL A 73 4.26 2.91 -4.92
N PHE A 74 4.08 3.22 -6.20
CA PHE A 74 5.12 3.07 -7.20
C PHE A 74 6.33 3.97 -6.94
N GLN A 75 6.11 5.26 -6.62
CA GLN A 75 7.19 6.17 -6.26
C GLN A 75 7.94 5.71 -5.00
N GLN A 76 7.22 5.17 -4.02
CA GLN A 76 7.86 4.65 -2.81
C GLN A 76 8.72 3.42 -3.09
N GLN A 77 8.31 2.54 -4.00
CA GLN A 77 9.15 1.42 -4.43
C GLN A 77 10.46 1.91 -5.04
N ILE A 78 10.39 2.88 -5.97
CA ILE A 78 11.59 3.47 -6.58
C ILE A 78 12.50 4.10 -5.52
N ALA A 79 11.94 4.89 -4.59
CA ALA A 79 12.72 5.53 -3.54
C ALA A 79 13.41 4.49 -2.64
N ASN A 80 12.72 3.41 -2.30
CA ASN A 80 13.28 2.33 -1.49
C ASN A 80 14.38 1.56 -2.24
N GLU A 81 14.21 1.31 -3.54
CA GLU A 81 15.25 0.72 -4.40
C GLU A 81 16.49 1.61 -4.50
N GLN A 82 16.31 2.93 -4.63
CA GLN A 82 17.40 3.89 -4.64
C GLN A 82 18.15 3.93 -3.32
N GLN A 83 17.44 3.91 -2.19
CA GLN A 83 18.05 3.83 -0.86
C GLN A 83 18.81 2.52 -0.67
N MET A 84 18.23 1.39 -1.08
CA MET A 84 18.89 0.09 -1.00
C MET A 84 20.15 0.04 -1.86
N THR A 85 20.09 0.60 -3.08
CA THR A 85 21.25 0.71 -3.97
C THR A 85 22.34 1.59 -3.36
N ALA A 86 21.98 2.73 -2.78
CA ALA A 86 22.93 3.62 -2.11
C ALA A 86 23.57 2.95 -0.88
N MET A 87 22.80 2.19 -0.09
CA MET A 87 23.32 1.39 1.03
C MET A 87 24.27 0.29 0.53
N MET A 88 23.94 -0.39 -0.58
CA MET A 88 24.82 -1.38 -1.18
C MET A 88 26.12 -0.77 -1.72
N GLN A 89 26.07 0.44 -2.32
CA GLN A 89 27.26 1.17 -2.75
C GLN A 89 28.15 1.60 -1.58
N GLN A 90 27.56 2.02 -0.46
CA GLN A 90 28.31 2.31 0.77
C GLN A 90 28.92 1.05 1.39
N ASN A 91 28.25 -0.09 1.24
CA ASN A 91 28.72 -1.39 1.70
C ASN A 91 29.52 -2.16 0.63
N ALA A 92 29.97 -1.49 -0.44
CA ALA A 92 30.69 -2.07 -1.57
C ALA A 92 32.07 -2.67 -1.20
N ALA A 93 32.48 -2.62 0.07
CA ALA A 93 33.43 -3.57 0.63
C ALA A 93 32.75 -4.92 0.97
N PHE A 94 31.85 -5.41 0.10
CA PHE A 94 31.18 -6.69 0.28
C PHE A 94 32.15 -7.80 -0.14
N ASP A 95 32.92 -8.31 0.83
CA ASP A 95 33.79 -9.46 0.64
C ASP A 95 32.95 -10.74 0.48
N PHE A 96 32.67 -11.14 -0.77
CA PHE A 96 31.92 -12.36 -1.10
C PHE A 96 32.79 -13.63 -0.93
N GLY A 97 33.62 -13.66 0.12
CA GLY A 97 34.48 -14.78 0.48
C GLY A 97 35.34 -15.29 -0.69
N PRO A 98 35.54 -16.61 -0.84
CA PRO A 98 36.53 -17.21 -1.76
C PRO A 98 36.37 -16.88 -3.25
N TRP A 99 35.30 -16.19 -3.64
CA TRP A 99 35.01 -15.81 -5.02
C TRP A 99 35.46 -14.39 -5.37
N GLY A 100 35.92 -13.60 -4.39
CA GLY A 100 36.58 -12.30 -4.58
C GLY A 100 35.69 -11.17 -5.14
N PRO A 101 36.13 -9.90 -5.04
CA PRO A 101 35.41 -8.76 -5.59
C PRO A 101 35.73 -8.63 -7.08
N GLY A 102 34.70 -8.78 -7.93
CA GLY A 102 34.80 -8.58 -9.38
C GLY A 102 34.44 -9.85 -10.14
N PHE A 103 33.26 -9.85 -10.75
CA PHE A 103 32.87 -10.84 -11.75
C PHE A 103 33.86 -10.75 -12.92
N GLY A 104 34.89 -11.60 -12.87
CA GLY A 104 35.88 -11.75 -13.92
C GLY A 104 35.27 -12.41 -15.15
N TYR A 105 35.23 -11.65 -16.25
CA TYR A 105 35.51 -12.18 -17.58
C TYR A 105 36.92 -11.73 -17.96
#